data_AF-A0A848W608-F1
#
_entry.id   AF-A0A848W608-F1
#
_cell.length_a   1.000
_cell.length_b   1.000
_cell.length_c   1.000
_cell.angle_alpha   90.00
_cell.angle_beta   90.00
_cell.angle_gamma   90.00
#
_symmetry.space_group_name_H-M   'P 1'
#
loop_
_entity.id
_entity.type
_entity.pdbx_description
1 polymer ?
#
loop_
_entity_poly.entity_id
_entity_poly.type
_entity_poly.pdbx_seq_one_letter_code
_entity_poly.pdbx_strand_id
1 'polypeptide(L)'
;MKRLLIMSALGLLAAMVASASAVAQSGSSHSGTGGCRESGPLPNQIRCFLDAAEAEGDVGLCDGAYDFAVRFNCISKFAENSGDPVACERIPIRNNRLLLMRDGCISGVAAATRTPQLCEQVQLAVVRDTCFLIQVVELDAAAEVCEFISRPAVRDICYAPPADAK
;
A
#
# COMPACT_ATOMS: atom_id res chain seq x y z
N MET A 1 -25.86 41.28 14.03
CA MET A 1 -26.64 41.16 12.77
C MET A 1 -26.41 39.73 12.25
N LYS A 2 -27.12 38.70 12.74
CA LYS A 2 -28.40 38.14 12.24
C LYS A 2 -28.41 37.81 10.74
N ARG A 3 -28.10 36.55 10.39
CA ARG A 3 -28.68 35.65 9.34
C ARG A 3 -28.18 34.24 9.67
N LEU A 4 -28.90 33.21 10.14
CA LEU A 4 -30.28 32.69 10.09
C LEU A 4 -30.75 32.15 8.72
N LEU A 5 -30.86 30.81 8.70
CA LEU A 5 -31.70 29.89 7.89
C LEU A 5 -31.46 29.79 6.38
N ILE A 6 -31.17 28.57 5.88
CA ILE A 6 -32.01 27.83 4.92
C ILE A 6 -31.89 26.31 5.20
N MET A 7 -33.02 25.69 5.54
CA MET A 7 -33.28 24.25 5.48
C MET A 7 -33.65 23.84 4.05
N SER A 8 -33.28 22.62 3.59
CA SER A 8 -33.91 21.81 2.52
C SER A 8 -32.95 20.67 2.14
N ALA A 9 -33.32 19.43 1.83
CA ALA A 9 -34.61 18.75 1.75
C ALA A 9 -34.35 17.23 1.78
N LEU A 10 -35.31 16.49 2.34
CA LEU A 10 -35.50 15.04 2.12
C LEU A 10 -35.50 14.75 0.61
N GLY A 11 -34.81 13.68 0.19
CA GLY A 11 -34.80 13.25 -1.20
C GLY A 11 -34.44 11.78 -1.43
N LEU A 12 -35.50 10.98 -1.56
CA LEU A 12 -35.61 9.70 -2.28
C LEU A 12 -34.91 8.42 -1.76
N LEU A 13 -35.77 7.51 -1.29
CA LEU A 13 -35.64 6.06 -1.44
C LEU A 13 -35.35 5.68 -2.90
N ALA A 14 -34.27 4.94 -3.14
CA ALA A 14 -34.07 4.17 -4.36
C ALA A 14 -34.17 2.67 -4.04
N ALA A 15 -35.10 2.00 -4.72
CA ALA A 15 -35.39 0.58 -4.58
C ALA A 15 -34.19 -0.28 -5.00
N MET A 16 -33.83 -1.25 -4.15
CA MET A 16 -32.86 -2.28 -4.48
C MET A 16 -33.49 -3.35 -5.36
N VAL A 17 -32.98 -3.50 -6.59
CA VAL A 17 -33.21 -4.69 -7.43
C VAL A 17 -32.07 -5.65 -7.17
N ALA A 18 -32.34 -6.70 -6.40
CA ALA A 18 -31.38 -7.78 -6.15
C ALA A 18 -31.43 -8.79 -7.32
N SER A 19 -30.46 -8.70 -8.23
CA SER A 19 -30.17 -9.76 -9.19
C SER A 19 -29.20 -10.77 -8.55
N ALA A 20 -29.77 -11.90 -8.11
CA ALA A 20 -29.03 -13.04 -7.61
C ALA A 20 -28.35 -13.79 -8.77
N SER A 21 -27.11 -13.41 -9.10
CA SER A 21 -26.22 -14.23 -9.92
C SER A 21 -25.41 -15.13 -8.99
N ALA A 22 -25.91 -16.34 -8.77
CA ALA A 22 -25.20 -17.40 -8.08
C ALA A 22 -24.03 -17.90 -8.96
N VAL A 23 -22.88 -17.25 -8.88
CA VAL A 23 -21.62 -17.80 -9.38
C VAL A 23 -21.15 -18.83 -8.36
N ALA A 24 -21.32 -20.10 -8.71
CA ALA A 24 -20.73 -21.22 -7.99
C ALA A 24 -19.20 -21.15 -8.12
N GLN A 25 -18.55 -20.42 -7.21
CA GLN A 25 -17.12 -20.56 -6.99
C GLN A 25 -16.92 -21.87 -6.23
N SER A 26 -16.20 -22.80 -6.85
CA SER A 26 -15.73 -24.04 -6.24
C SER A 26 -14.79 -23.67 -5.09
N GLY A 27 -15.40 -23.46 -3.91
CA GLY A 27 -14.72 -23.11 -2.67
C GLY A 27 -13.92 -24.30 -2.17
N SER A 28 -12.68 -24.42 -2.60
CA SER A 28 -11.66 -25.02 -1.75
C SER A 28 -11.35 -24.00 -0.65
N SER A 29 -12.22 -23.95 0.37
CA SER A 29 -11.98 -23.26 1.64
C SER A 29 -10.77 -23.94 2.31
N HIS A 30 -9.57 -23.53 1.89
CA HIS A 30 -8.33 -23.80 2.59
C HIS A 30 -8.07 -22.56 3.46
N SER A 31 -8.76 -22.45 4.60
CA SER A 31 -8.43 -21.49 5.67
C SER A 31 -7.09 -21.86 6.35
N GLY A 32 -6.04 -22.06 5.56
CA GLY A 32 -4.74 -22.42 6.07
C GLY A 32 -3.66 -22.20 5.04
N THR A 33 -2.57 -21.58 5.47
CA THR A 33 -1.34 -21.39 4.69
C THR A 33 -0.58 -22.70 4.44
N GLY A 34 -1.12 -23.83 4.89
CA GLY A 34 -0.49 -25.15 4.82
C GLY A 34 -0.15 -25.62 3.42
N GLY A 35 -0.89 -25.17 2.38
CA GLY A 35 -0.60 -25.49 0.98
C GLY A 35 0.20 -24.42 0.21
N CYS A 36 0.53 -23.28 0.86
CA CYS A 36 1.22 -22.18 0.18
C CYS A 36 2.71 -22.44 -0.03
N ARG A 37 3.28 -23.45 0.62
CA ARG A 37 4.70 -23.78 0.49
C ARG A 37 4.97 -24.59 -0.77
N GLU A 38 4.01 -25.40 -1.18
CA GLU A 38 4.07 -26.29 -2.32
C GLU A 38 3.57 -25.62 -3.61
N SER A 39 3.11 -24.37 -3.55
CA SER A 39 2.42 -23.67 -4.66
C SER A 39 3.33 -23.23 -5.83
N GLY A 40 4.56 -23.74 -5.90
CA GLY A 40 5.45 -23.59 -7.05
C GLY A 40 6.33 -22.34 -6.97
N PRO A 41 6.51 -21.57 -8.07
CA PRO A 41 7.40 -20.41 -8.13
C PRO A 41 7.13 -19.36 -7.04
N LEU A 42 8.16 -18.59 -6.66
CA LEU A 42 8.07 -17.58 -5.60
C LEU A 42 6.87 -16.61 -5.73
N PRO A 43 6.50 -16.10 -6.93
CA PRO A 43 5.32 -15.23 -7.06
C PRO A 43 3.99 -15.89 -6.66
N ASN A 44 3.85 -17.20 -6.90
CA ASN A 44 2.66 -17.95 -6.50
C ASN A 44 2.60 -18.15 -5.00
N GLN A 45 3.74 -18.39 -4.36
CA GLN A 45 3.83 -18.48 -2.91
C GLN A 45 3.47 -17.13 -2.27
N ILE A 46 4.03 -16.02 -2.77
CA ILE A 46 3.72 -14.66 -2.29
C ILE A 46 2.21 -14.42 -2.35
N ARG A 47 1.58 -14.68 -3.50
CA ARG A 47 0.14 -14.48 -3.66
C ARG A 47 -0.67 -15.38 -2.75
N CYS A 48 -0.31 -16.66 -2.61
CA CYS A 48 -1.03 -17.57 -1.72
C CYS A 48 -1.03 -17.10 -0.25
N PHE A 49 0.14 -16.69 0.26
CA PHE A 49 0.24 -16.15 1.62
C PHE A 49 -0.49 -14.81 1.76
N LEU A 50 -0.42 -13.94 0.75
CA LEU A 50 -1.12 -12.65 0.74
C LEU A 50 -2.64 -12.84 0.77
N ASP A 51 -3.20 -13.67 -0.12
CA ASP A 51 -4.63 -13.94 -0.20
C ASP A 51 -5.16 -14.49 1.15
N ALA A 52 -4.39 -15.37 1.80
CA ALA A 52 -4.72 -15.89 3.12
C ALA A 52 -4.67 -14.80 4.21
N ALA A 53 -3.61 -13.96 4.21
CA ALA A 53 -3.46 -12.85 5.15
C ALA A 53 -4.60 -11.84 5.01
N GLU A 54 -4.99 -11.48 3.79
CA GLU A 54 -6.08 -10.55 3.52
C GLU A 54 -7.45 -11.11 3.87
N ALA A 55 -7.70 -12.39 3.55
CA ALA A 55 -8.96 -13.06 3.87
C ALA A 55 -9.24 -13.09 5.39
N GLU A 56 -8.18 -13.26 6.20
CA GLU A 56 -8.28 -13.34 7.66
C GLU A 56 -7.98 -12.00 8.35
N GLY A 57 -7.51 -10.99 7.61
CA GLY A 57 -7.04 -9.71 8.18
C GLY A 57 -5.83 -9.85 9.11
N ASP A 58 -5.00 -10.89 8.92
CA ASP A 58 -3.85 -11.20 9.78
C ASP A 58 -2.55 -11.31 8.99
N VAL A 59 -1.75 -10.24 9.03
CA VAL A 59 -0.39 -10.20 8.44
C VAL A 59 0.54 -11.26 9.04
N GLY A 60 0.24 -11.80 10.23
CA GLY A 60 0.99 -12.89 10.84
C GLY A 60 0.99 -14.16 10.02
N LEU A 61 0.02 -14.36 9.13
CA LEU A 61 0.00 -15.48 8.19
C LEU A 61 1.19 -15.45 7.21
N CYS A 62 1.70 -14.26 6.87
CA CYS A 62 2.90 -14.12 6.05
C CYS A 62 4.16 -14.73 6.71
N ASP A 63 4.24 -14.77 8.05
CA ASP A 63 5.40 -15.31 8.77
C ASP A 63 5.57 -16.83 8.58
N GLY A 64 4.51 -17.52 8.14
CA GLY A 64 4.55 -18.94 7.81
C GLY A 64 5.41 -19.27 6.57
N ALA A 65 5.76 -18.28 5.75
CA ALA A 65 6.62 -18.45 4.59
C ALA A 65 8.07 -18.75 5.02
N TYR A 66 8.67 -19.82 4.47
CA TYR A 66 10.05 -20.21 4.77
C TYR A 66 11.06 -19.27 4.10
N ASP A 67 10.84 -18.96 2.82
CA ASP A 67 11.69 -18.04 2.06
C ASP A 67 11.44 -16.59 2.51
N PHE A 68 12.51 -15.86 2.82
CA PHE A 68 12.39 -14.49 3.33
C PHE A 68 11.88 -13.51 2.26
N ALA A 69 12.16 -13.75 0.98
CA ALA A 69 11.63 -12.90 -0.09
C ALA A 69 10.12 -13.11 -0.21
N VAL A 70 9.64 -14.36 -0.09
CA VAL A 70 8.19 -14.64 -0.03
C VAL A 70 7.56 -13.93 1.17
N ARG A 71 8.14 -14.12 2.36
CA ARG A 71 7.64 -13.53 3.61
C ARG A 71 7.52 -12.01 3.54
N PHE A 72 8.61 -11.33 3.21
CA PHE A 72 8.63 -9.86 3.27
C PHE A 72 7.85 -9.22 2.13
N ASN A 73 7.75 -9.85 0.95
CA ASN A 73 6.84 -9.35 -0.10
C ASN A 73 5.37 -9.54 0.29
N CYS A 74 5.01 -10.64 0.94
CA CYS A 74 3.66 -10.82 1.50
C CYS A 74 3.32 -9.70 2.50
N ILE A 75 4.21 -9.44 3.45
CA ILE A 75 4.03 -8.37 4.45
C ILE A 75 3.90 -7.01 3.77
N SER A 76 4.78 -6.67 2.82
CA SER A 76 4.71 -5.39 2.11
C SER A 76 3.41 -5.22 1.34
N LYS A 77 2.98 -6.25 0.61
CA LYS A 77 1.73 -6.18 -0.16
C LYS A 77 0.50 -6.11 0.73
N PHE A 78 0.49 -6.83 1.85
CA PHE A 78 -0.57 -6.72 2.84
C PHE A 78 -0.64 -5.28 3.40
N ALA A 79 0.51 -4.69 3.76
CA ALA A 79 0.58 -3.32 4.26
C ALA A 79 0.05 -2.30 3.23
N GLU A 80 0.47 -2.43 1.97
CA GLU A 80 -0.01 -1.59 0.86
C GLU A 80 -1.53 -1.69 0.68
N ASN A 81 -2.06 -2.92 0.63
CA ASN A 81 -3.48 -3.15 0.34
C ASN A 81 -4.39 -2.79 1.53
N SER A 82 -3.93 -2.98 2.77
CA SER A 82 -4.65 -2.60 3.98
C SER A 82 -4.48 -1.12 4.35
N GLY A 83 -3.46 -0.45 3.82
CA GLY A 83 -3.06 0.90 4.24
C GLY A 83 -2.45 0.96 5.64
N ASP A 84 -2.01 -0.16 6.20
CA ASP A 84 -1.42 -0.23 7.55
C ASP A 84 0.12 -0.18 7.51
N PRO A 85 0.75 0.97 7.82
CA PRO A 85 2.21 1.06 7.86
C PRO A 85 2.84 0.28 9.02
N VAL A 86 2.08 -0.06 10.07
CA VAL A 86 2.59 -0.82 11.22
C VAL A 86 2.95 -2.25 10.80
N ALA A 87 2.24 -2.81 9.82
CA ALA A 87 2.59 -4.11 9.24
C ALA A 87 4.04 -4.17 8.72
N CYS A 88 4.57 -3.06 8.19
CA CYS A 88 5.96 -2.97 7.73
C CYS A 88 6.99 -3.16 8.85
N GLU A 89 6.63 -2.93 10.11
CA GLU A 89 7.52 -3.11 11.26
C GLU A 89 7.89 -4.58 11.52
N ARG A 90 7.12 -5.52 10.96
CA ARG A 90 7.43 -6.96 11.00
C ARG A 90 8.65 -7.33 10.15
N ILE A 91 9.12 -6.44 9.26
CA ILE A 91 10.36 -6.62 8.50
C ILE A 91 11.54 -6.20 9.39
N PRO A 92 12.42 -7.13 9.83
CA PRO A 92 13.42 -6.83 10.84
C PRO A 92 14.63 -6.09 10.24
N ILE A 93 15.07 -5.01 10.87
CA ILE A 93 16.23 -4.23 10.42
C ILE A 93 17.53 -4.88 10.92
N ARG A 94 18.02 -5.91 10.21
CA ARG A 94 19.29 -6.60 10.56
C ARG A 94 20.45 -6.28 9.63
N ASN A 95 20.18 -5.71 8.46
CA ASN A 95 21.16 -5.28 7.46
C ASN A 95 20.50 -4.32 6.47
N ASN A 96 21.30 -3.71 5.59
CA ASN A 96 20.82 -2.74 4.60
C ASN A 96 19.80 -3.32 3.62
N ARG A 97 19.84 -4.63 3.34
CA ARG A 97 18.86 -5.27 2.45
C ARG A 97 17.48 -5.30 3.08
N LEU A 98 17.38 -5.64 4.37
CA LEU A 98 16.10 -5.67 5.08
C LEU A 98 15.62 -4.26 5.44
N LEU A 99 16.54 -3.32 5.68
CA LEU A 99 16.20 -1.91 5.80
C LEU A 99 15.55 -1.40 4.50
N LEU A 100 16.17 -1.69 3.34
CA LEU A 100 15.62 -1.35 2.03
C LEU A 100 14.23 -1.95 1.80
N MET A 101 13.99 -3.18 2.24
CA MET A 101 12.66 -3.81 2.15
C MET A 101 11.62 -3.13 3.04
N ARG A 102 11.97 -2.80 4.30
CA ARG A 102 11.06 -2.08 5.21
C ARG A 102 10.75 -0.67 4.73
N ASP A 103 11.77 0.06 4.31
CA ASP A 103 11.64 1.41 3.76
C ASP A 103 10.80 1.40 2.47
N GLY A 104 11.00 0.41 1.60
CA GLY A 104 10.16 0.18 0.42
C GLY A 104 8.71 -0.13 0.77
N CYS A 105 8.46 -0.94 1.80
CA CYS A 105 7.12 -1.23 2.32
C CYS A 105 6.40 0.05 2.74
N ILE A 106 7.04 0.88 3.57
CA ILE A 106 6.48 2.15 4.06
C ILE A 106 6.19 3.08 2.88
N SER A 107 7.12 3.18 1.91
CA SER A 107 6.93 3.97 0.70
C SER A 107 5.74 3.48 -0.14
N GLY A 108 5.54 2.16 -0.23
CA GLY A 108 4.39 1.55 -0.90
C GLY A 108 3.07 1.94 -0.21
N VAL A 109 3.00 1.86 1.12
CA VAL A 109 1.83 2.27 1.91
C VAL A 109 1.55 3.76 1.71
N ALA A 110 2.59 4.61 1.72
CA ALA A 110 2.46 6.04 1.46
C ALA A 110 1.83 6.32 0.09
N ALA A 111 2.23 5.57 -0.95
CA ALA A 111 1.69 5.70 -2.28
C ALA A 111 0.23 5.21 -2.36
N ALA A 112 -0.05 4.01 -1.82
CA ALA A 112 -1.39 3.41 -1.82
C ALA A 112 -2.41 4.28 -1.08
N THR A 113 -2.01 4.90 0.04
CA THR A 113 -2.87 5.75 0.88
C THR A 113 -2.80 7.24 0.54
N ARG A 114 -1.95 7.64 -0.43
CA ARG A 114 -1.67 9.05 -0.77
C ARG A 114 -1.36 9.91 0.46
N THR A 115 -0.51 9.39 1.35
CA THR A 115 -0.13 10.03 2.61
C THR A 115 1.37 10.33 2.62
N PRO A 116 1.81 11.49 2.10
CA PRO A 116 3.23 11.84 2.00
C PRO A 116 3.97 11.82 3.34
N GLN A 117 3.28 12.08 4.45
CA GLN A 117 3.87 12.09 5.80
C GLN A 117 4.46 10.72 6.19
N LEU A 118 3.97 9.62 5.60
CA LEU A 118 4.57 8.30 5.81
C LEU A 118 5.99 8.20 5.23
N CYS A 119 6.32 8.98 4.21
CA CYS A 119 7.68 9.03 3.67
C CYS A 119 8.70 9.52 4.72
N GLU A 120 8.31 10.31 5.72
CA GLU A 120 9.21 10.76 6.79
C GLU A 120 9.71 9.60 7.67
N GLN A 121 8.99 8.48 7.71
CA GLN A 121 9.38 7.28 8.46
C GLN A 121 10.44 6.44 7.75
N VAL A 122 10.71 6.73 6.46
CA VAL A 122 11.70 6.03 5.65
C VAL A 122 13.12 6.46 6.05
N GLN A 123 13.96 5.50 6.42
CA GLN A 123 15.28 5.79 6.98
C GLN A 123 16.36 6.03 5.91
N LEU A 124 16.34 5.25 4.84
CA LEU A 124 17.27 5.41 3.71
C LEU A 124 16.86 6.64 2.90
N ALA A 125 17.71 7.68 2.95
CA ALA A 125 17.47 8.94 2.24
C ALA A 125 17.15 8.76 0.74
N VAL A 126 17.80 7.78 0.08
CA VAL A 126 17.50 7.47 -1.33
C VAL A 126 16.06 7.01 -1.53
N VAL A 127 15.55 6.14 -0.65
CA VAL A 127 14.18 5.62 -0.71
C VAL A 127 13.19 6.69 -0.30
N ARG A 128 13.52 7.48 0.73
CA ARG A 128 12.68 8.59 1.23
C ARG A 128 12.44 9.64 0.15
N ASP A 129 13.51 10.12 -0.48
CA ASP A 129 13.43 11.11 -1.54
C ASP A 129 12.62 10.58 -2.72
N THR A 130 12.77 9.29 -3.09
CA THR A 130 11.95 8.64 -4.12
C THR A 130 10.49 8.51 -3.70
N CYS A 131 10.21 8.22 -2.42
CA CYS A 131 8.84 8.18 -1.87
C CYS A 131 8.14 9.52 -2.08
N PHE A 132 8.77 10.64 -1.69
CA PHE A 132 8.20 11.98 -1.91
C PHE A 132 8.05 12.32 -3.40
N LEU A 133 9.01 11.93 -4.24
CA LEU A 133 8.91 12.14 -5.69
C LEU A 133 7.69 11.43 -6.30
N ILE A 134 7.42 10.18 -5.90
CA ILE A 134 6.25 9.42 -6.35
C ILE A 134 4.95 10.13 -5.95
N GLN A 135 4.88 10.70 -4.74
CA GLN A 135 3.69 11.45 -4.30
C GLN A 135 3.37 12.61 -5.24
N VAL A 136 4.38 13.36 -5.70
CA VAL A 136 4.15 14.53 -6.58
C VAL A 136 3.91 14.09 -8.01
N VAL A 137 4.79 13.26 -8.58
CA VAL A 137 4.79 12.95 -10.02
C VAL A 137 3.67 12.00 -10.41
N GLU A 138 3.41 10.97 -9.59
CA GLU A 138 2.45 9.91 -9.94
C GLU A 138 1.08 10.13 -9.31
N LEU A 139 1.03 10.83 -8.16
CA LEU A 139 -0.19 10.97 -7.36
C LEU A 139 -0.70 12.41 -7.27
N ASP A 140 -0.10 13.35 -8.01
CA ASP A 140 -0.49 14.76 -8.11
C ASP A 140 -0.55 15.46 -6.72
N ALA A 141 0.37 15.11 -5.83
CA ALA A 141 0.52 15.80 -4.56
C ALA A 141 1.06 17.22 -4.76
N ALA A 142 0.81 18.07 -3.76
CA ALA A 142 1.20 19.47 -3.81
C ALA A 142 2.73 19.64 -3.92
N ALA A 143 3.18 20.62 -4.71
CA ALA A 143 4.60 20.83 -5.02
C ALA A 143 5.45 21.11 -3.77
N GLU A 144 4.85 21.58 -2.67
CA GLU A 144 5.50 21.78 -1.37
C GLU A 144 6.10 20.48 -0.81
N VAL A 145 5.61 19.31 -1.25
CA VAL A 145 6.19 18.02 -0.88
C VAL A 145 7.64 17.88 -1.37
N CYS A 146 8.02 18.57 -2.46
CA CYS A 146 9.38 18.55 -2.98
C CYS A 146 10.41 19.16 -2.00
N GLU A 147 10.00 20.02 -1.06
CA GLU A 147 10.89 20.59 -0.04
C GLU A 147 11.45 19.54 0.94
N PHE A 148 10.77 18.41 1.09
CA PHE A 148 11.24 17.30 1.95
C PHE A 148 12.30 16.42 1.26
N ILE A 149 12.55 16.62 -0.04
CA ILE A 149 13.57 15.89 -0.80
C ILE A 149 14.95 16.47 -0.48
N SER A 150 15.80 15.62 0.08
CA SER A 150 17.11 16.04 0.59
C SER A 150 18.17 16.19 -0.50
N ARG A 151 18.10 15.42 -1.59
CA ARG A 151 19.04 15.49 -2.71
C ARG A 151 18.60 16.55 -3.73
N PRO A 152 19.40 17.61 -3.99
CA PRO A 152 19.04 18.68 -4.92
C PRO A 152 18.63 18.18 -6.31
N ALA A 153 19.39 17.24 -6.89
CA ALA A 153 19.09 16.70 -8.21
C ALA A 153 17.72 16.01 -8.29
N VAL A 154 17.25 15.38 -7.21
CA VAL A 154 15.92 14.74 -7.19
C VAL A 154 14.83 15.79 -6.95
N ARG A 155 15.12 16.81 -6.14
CA ARG A 155 14.20 17.93 -5.90
C ARG A 155 13.97 18.76 -7.16
N ASP A 156 15.01 18.99 -7.96
CA ASP A 156 14.89 19.72 -9.24
C ASP A 156 13.98 18.96 -10.22
N ILE A 157 14.06 17.62 -10.25
CA ILE A 157 13.15 16.77 -11.02
C ILE A 157 11.72 16.88 -10.51
N CYS A 158 11.52 16.94 -9.19
CA CYS A 158 10.20 17.07 -8.57
C CYS A 158 9.47 18.35 -8.97
N TYR A 159 10.21 19.46 -9.16
CA TYR A 159 9.66 20.73 -9.64
C TYR A 159 9.53 20.84 -11.17
N ALA A 160 10.05 19.88 -11.92
CA ALA A 160 9.99 19.92 -13.37
C ALA A 160 8.56 19.60 -13.84
N PRO A 161 8.00 20.38 -14.78
CA PRO A 161 6.70 20.05 -15.36
C PRO A 161 6.76 18.71 -16.12
N PRO A 162 5.66 17.95 -16.20
CA PRO A 162 5.57 16.76 -17.02
C PRO A 162 6.00 17.06 -18.47
N ALA A 163 6.79 16.17 -19.07
CA ALA A 163 7.37 16.39 -20.40
C ALA A 163 6.32 16.53 -21.52
N ASP A 164 5.08 16.12 -21.24
CA ASP A 164 3.90 16.09 -22.10
C ASP A 164 2.97 17.31 -21.94
N ALA A 165 3.29 18.27 -21.06
CA ALA A 165 2.50 19.49 -20.87
C ALA A 165 2.68 20.56 -21.97
N LYS A 166 2.96 20.17 -23.23
CA LYS A 166 3.18 21.08 -24.38
C LYS A 166 2.04 21.07 -25.39
#